data_AF-A2FW31-F1
#
_entry.id   AF-A2FW31-F1
#
_cell.length_a   1.000
_cell.length_b   1.000
_cell.length_c   1.000
_cell.angle_alpha   90.00
_cell.angle_beta   90.00
_cell.angle_gamma   90.00
#
_symmetry.space_group_name_H-M   'P 1'
#
loop_
_entity.id
_entity.type
_entity.pdbx_description
1 polymer ?
#
loop_
_entity_poly.entity_id
_entity_poly.type
_entity_poly.pdbx_seq_one_letter_code
_entity_poly.pdbx_strand_id
1 'polypeptide(L)'
;MSIDLLLKSICNSADLSEVPIRFGEDKILSEMTPRYEYHEPLTSSAAKAFFILNYYFSNRRMPNQDFEADKAVILKQTLKIAKCFSEICCVKGLANETLNCLGIVQMINFGLWNDSNPLLVLTNEAFDFKYIHEVMFTKQRLPKILNELRNNFCLYKKTQILLDRTRTAIRIELEKVSGTTGSQIFNKNWENQNTMQALHVLVVGIKSGKLYCHDRVVCDKENFEGFVSLFSR
;
A
#
# COMPACT_ATOMS: atom_id res chain seq x y z
N MET A 1 16.85 4.17 -0.28
CA MET A 1 16.69 3.57 -1.64
C MET A 1 15.40 4.09 -2.27
N SER A 2 15.35 4.35 -3.58
CA SER A 2 14.11 4.79 -4.26
C SER A 2 13.09 3.64 -4.37
N ILE A 3 11.81 3.97 -4.62
CA ILE A 3 10.73 2.97 -4.63
C ILE A 3 10.85 2.00 -5.80
N ASP A 4 11.35 2.46 -6.95
CA ASP A 4 11.59 1.67 -8.15
C ASP A 4 12.70 0.62 -7.92
N LEU A 5 13.83 1.04 -7.32
CA LEU A 5 14.92 0.15 -6.94
C LEU A 5 14.47 -0.86 -5.89
N LEU A 6 13.66 -0.43 -4.92
CA LEU A 6 13.08 -1.32 -3.91
C LEU A 6 12.16 -2.37 -4.56
N LEU A 7 11.26 -1.95 -5.45
CA LEU A 7 10.35 -2.84 -6.16
C LEU A 7 11.13 -3.88 -6.98
N LYS A 8 12.15 -3.43 -7.72
CA LYS A 8 13.05 -4.32 -8.47
C LYS A 8 13.79 -5.31 -7.56
N SER A 9 14.27 -4.85 -6.40
CA SER A 9 14.93 -5.71 -5.41
C SER A 9 13.98 -6.77 -4.84
N ILE A 10 12.72 -6.41 -4.57
CA ILE A 10 11.69 -7.37 -4.14
C ILE A 10 11.42 -8.39 -5.25
N CYS A 11 11.34 -7.96 -6.51
CA CYS A 11 11.12 -8.86 -7.65
C CYS A 11 12.23 -9.91 -7.81
N ASN A 12 13.45 -9.60 -7.37
CA ASN A 12 14.60 -10.50 -7.40
C ASN A 12 14.66 -11.46 -6.19
N SER A 13 13.62 -11.50 -5.35
CA SER A 13 13.52 -12.44 -4.22
C SER A 13 13.45 -13.88 -4.72
N ALA A 14 14.03 -14.80 -3.94
CA ALA A 14 13.95 -16.24 -4.19
C ALA A 14 12.50 -16.74 -4.26
N ASP A 15 11.58 -16.17 -3.47
CA ASP A 15 10.16 -16.56 -3.48
C ASP A 15 9.48 -16.32 -4.85
N LEU A 16 9.95 -15.33 -5.62
CA LEU A 16 9.42 -15.00 -6.95
C LEU A 16 10.15 -15.75 -8.08
N SER A 17 11.23 -16.46 -7.77
CA SER A 17 11.95 -17.28 -8.76
C SER A 17 11.15 -18.50 -9.22
N GLU A 18 10.11 -18.89 -8.45
CA GLU A 18 9.21 -19.99 -8.79
C GLU A 18 8.17 -19.64 -9.86
N VAL A 19 8.01 -18.35 -10.21
CA VAL A 19 7.08 -17.93 -11.26
C VAL A 19 7.56 -18.51 -12.60
N PRO A 20 6.71 -19.26 -13.32
CA PRO A 20 7.11 -19.94 -14.54
C PRO A 20 7.43 -18.94 -15.65
N ILE A 21 8.44 -19.27 -16.45
CA ILE A 21 8.78 -18.55 -17.69
C ILE A 21 8.41 -19.47 -18.84
N ARG A 22 7.35 -19.11 -19.57
CA ARG A 22 6.88 -19.88 -20.72
C ARG A 22 7.61 -19.42 -21.98
N PHE A 23 7.68 -20.31 -22.96
CA PHE A 23 8.32 -20.04 -24.24
C PHE A 23 7.65 -18.86 -24.96
N GLY A 24 8.46 -17.90 -25.44
CA GLY A 24 7.98 -16.71 -26.16
C GLY A 24 7.45 -15.57 -25.28
N GLU A 25 7.45 -15.73 -23.96
CA GLU A 25 7.05 -14.64 -23.04
C GLU A 25 8.06 -13.48 -23.03
N ASP A 26 9.32 -13.73 -23.38
CA ASP A 26 10.36 -12.69 -23.55
C ASP A 26 9.96 -11.68 -24.63
N LYS A 27 9.36 -12.14 -25.73
CA LYS A 27 8.84 -11.28 -26.78
C LYS A 27 7.65 -10.46 -26.29
N ILE A 28 6.74 -11.06 -25.53
CA ILE A 28 5.60 -10.35 -24.93
C ILE A 28 6.09 -9.28 -23.95
N LEU A 29 7.06 -9.60 -23.10
CA LEU A 29 7.66 -8.65 -22.16
C LEU A 29 8.34 -7.48 -22.90
N SER A 30 8.95 -7.74 -24.06
CA SER A 30 9.56 -6.68 -24.88
C SER A 30 8.54 -5.69 -25.47
N GLU A 31 7.29 -6.12 -25.66
CA GLU A 31 6.18 -5.28 -26.15
C GLU A 31 5.47 -4.54 -24.99
N MET A 32 5.69 -4.97 -23.75
CA MET A 32 5.12 -4.31 -22.58
C MET A 32 5.86 -3.01 -22.27
N THR A 33 5.10 -1.98 -21.86
CA THR A 33 5.64 -0.65 -21.52
C THR A 33 5.52 -0.36 -20.02
N PRO A 34 6.47 -0.82 -19.18
CA PRO A 34 6.46 -0.53 -17.75
C PRO A 34 6.69 0.97 -17.50
N ARG A 35 6.29 1.45 -16.32
CA ARG A 35 6.50 2.85 -15.93
C ARG A 35 7.97 3.14 -15.65
N TYR A 36 8.65 2.19 -15.02
CA TYR A 36 10.07 2.28 -14.71
C TYR A 36 10.89 1.40 -15.66
N GLU A 37 12.06 1.90 -16.06
CA GLU A 37 12.94 1.18 -16.96
C GLU A 37 13.51 -0.09 -16.31
N TYR A 38 13.67 -1.13 -17.13
CA TYR A 38 14.26 -2.41 -16.73
C TYR A 38 15.37 -2.79 -17.71
N HIS A 39 16.61 -2.81 -17.24
CA HIS A 39 17.81 -2.98 -18.08
C HIS A 39 18.36 -4.41 -18.11
N GLU A 40 17.80 -5.34 -17.33
CA GLU A 40 18.25 -6.73 -17.28
C GLU A 40 17.55 -7.57 -18.36
N PRO A 41 18.10 -8.75 -18.72
CA PRO A 41 17.46 -9.64 -19.68
C PRO A 41 16.02 -10.00 -19.29
N LEU A 42 15.10 -9.94 -20.27
CA LEU A 42 13.67 -10.24 -20.10
C LEU A 42 13.36 -11.74 -20.05
N THR A 43 14.35 -12.54 -19.66
CA THR A 43 14.28 -14.01 -19.60
C THR A 43 14.21 -14.53 -18.16
N SER A 44 14.00 -13.64 -17.18
CA SER A 44 13.98 -13.98 -15.76
C SER A 44 12.58 -13.83 -15.14
N SER A 45 12.30 -14.61 -14.11
CA SER A 45 11.05 -14.51 -13.33
C SER A 45 10.96 -13.14 -12.64
N ALA A 46 12.10 -12.55 -12.28
CA ALA A 46 12.19 -11.20 -11.73
C ALA A 46 11.72 -10.14 -12.74
N ALA A 47 12.17 -10.22 -14.00
CA ALA A 47 11.69 -9.34 -15.07
C ALA A 47 10.18 -9.48 -15.25
N LYS A 48 9.68 -10.72 -15.35
CA LYS A 48 8.25 -11.00 -15.49
C LYS A 48 7.43 -10.43 -14.33
N ALA A 49 7.85 -10.66 -13.09
CA ALA A 49 7.21 -10.11 -11.90
C ALA A 49 7.18 -8.58 -11.91
N PHE A 50 8.30 -7.93 -12.24
CA PHE A 50 8.41 -6.48 -12.31
C PHE A 50 7.43 -5.86 -13.31
N PHE A 51 7.32 -6.43 -14.51
CA PHE A 51 6.44 -5.94 -15.56
C PHE A 51 4.96 -6.12 -15.23
N ILE A 52 4.60 -7.30 -14.67
CA ILE A 52 3.23 -7.57 -14.21
C ILE A 52 2.82 -6.59 -13.11
N LEU A 53 3.69 -6.32 -12.13
CA LEU A 53 3.43 -5.35 -11.08
C LEU A 53 3.24 -3.93 -11.64
N ASN A 54 4.11 -3.51 -12.57
CA ASN A 54 3.99 -2.21 -13.24
C ASN A 54 2.65 -2.06 -13.98
N TYR A 55 2.22 -3.09 -14.70
CA TYR A 55 0.92 -3.10 -15.40
C TYR A 55 -0.25 -3.07 -14.43
N TYR A 56 -0.16 -3.85 -13.34
CA TYR A 56 -1.17 -3.89 -12.30
C TYR A 56 -1.38 -2.52 -11.65
N PHE A 57 -0.30 -1.85 -11.22
CA PHE A 57 -0.37 -0.49 -10.63
C PHE A 57 -0.85 0.58 -11.60
N SER A 58 -0.74 0.31 -12.90
CA SER A 58 -1.21 1.19 -13.98
C SER A 58 -2.64 0.88 -14.43
N ASN A 59 -3.33 -0.04 -13.75
CA ASN A 59 -4.66 -0.54 -14.12
C ASN A 59 -4.75 -0.99 -15.59
N ARG A 60 -3.66 -1.58 -16.12
CA ARG A 60 -3.60 -2.09 -17.49
C ARG A 60 -3.99 -3.57 -17.53
N ARG A 61 -4.67 -3.97 -18.60
CA ARG A 61 -4.99 -5.37 -18.86
C ARG A 61 -3.71 -6.17 -19.11
N MET A 62 -3.63 -7.37 -18.55
CA MET A 62 -2.54 -8.28 -18.88
C MET A 62 -2.65 -8.74 -20.34
N PRO A 63 -1.53 -9.07 -21.00
CA PRO A 63 -1.52 -9.42 -22.42
C PRO A 63 -2.26 -10.72 -22.73
N ASN A 64 -2.30 -11.68 -21.79
CA ASN A 64 -3.00 -12.95 -21.95
C ASN A 64 -3.43 -13.55 -20.59
N GLN A 65 -4.11 -14.70 -20.63
CA GLN A 65 -4.62 -15.38 -19.45
C GLN A 65 -3.52 -15.96 -18.55
N ASP A 66 -2.39 -16.38 -19.12
CA ASP A 66 -1.25 -16.88 -18.35
C ASP A 66 -0.68 -15.79 -17.44
N PHE A 67 -0.51 -14.56 -17.95
CA PHE A 67 -0.07 -13.42 -17.16
C PHE A 67 -1.11 -13.01 -16.09
N GLU A 68 -2.41 -13.14 -16.36
CA GLU A 68 -3.45 -12.94 -15.34
C GLU A 68 -3.35 -13.96 -14.20
N ALA A 69 -3.06 -15.23 -14.51
CA ALA A 69 -2.87 -16.27 -13.50
C ALA A 69 -1.61 -16.00 -12.66
N ASP A 70 -0.50 -15.66 -13.31
CA ASP A 70 0.77 -15.38 -12.63
C ASP A 70 0.67 -14.12 -11.75
N LYS A 71 -0.11 -13.11 -12.17
CA LYS A 71 -0.36 -11.88 -11.42
C LYS A 71 -0.85 -12.14 -9.99
N ALA A 72 -1.78 -13.07 -9.78
CA ALA A 72 -2.31 -13.37 -8.46
C ALA A 72 -1.22 -13.93 -7.51
N VAL A 73 -0.36 -14.81 -8.03
CA VAL A 73 0.78 -15.39 -7.28
C VAL A 73 1.80 -14.30 -6.96
N ILE A 74 2.21 -13.52 -7.96
CA ILE A 74 3.19 -12.45 -7.83
C ILE A 74 2.74 -11.43 -6.78
N LEU A 75 1.49 -10.95 -6.85
CA LEU A 75 0.99 -9.95 -5.90
C LEU A 75 0.96 -10.48 -4.46
N LYS A 76 0.56 -11.75 -4.26
CA LYS A 76 0.54 -12.38 -2.94
C LYS A 76 1.94 -12.54 -2.35
N GLN A 77 2.91 -13.00 -3.15
CA GLN A 77 4.31 -13.16 -2.72
C GLN A 77 4.97 -11.79 -2.46
N THR A 78 4.82 -10.84 -3.38
CA THR A 78 5.36 -9.48 -3.26
C THR A 78 4.84 -8.81 -1.98
N LEU A 79 3.55 -8.95 -1.66
CA LEU A 79 2.97 -8.40 -0.44
C LEU A 79 3.61 -8.97 0.84
N LYS A 80 3.90 -10.28 0.85
CA LYS A 80 4.57 -10.93 1.98
C LYS A 80 6.00 -10.42 2.13
N ILE A 81 6.76 -10.40 1.03
CA ILE A 81 8.16 -9.94 1.02
C ILE A 81 8.23 -8.48 1.46
N ALA A 82 7.37 -7.61 0.93
CA ALA A 82 7.36 -6.18 1.28
C ALA A 82 7.06 -5.94 2.78
N LYS A 83 6.13 -6.71 3.37
CA LYS A 83 5.84 -6.66 4.81
C LYS A 83 7.01 -7.17 5.65
N CYS A 84 7.62 -8.29 5.27
CA CYS A 84 8.81 -8.79 5.98
C CYS A 84 9.98 -7.79 5.89
N PHE A 85 10.18 -7.19 4.73
CA PHE A 85 11.23 -6.20 4.52
C PHE A 85 10.97 -4.91 5.30
N SER A 86 9.71 -4.46 5.45
CA SER A 86 9.39 -3.32 6.32
C SER A 86 9.76 -3.59 7.78
N GLU A 87 9.46 -4.78 8.31
CA GLU A 87 9.82 -5.13 9.70
C GLU A 87 11.34 -5.13 9.91
N ILE A 88 12.11 -5.65 8.94
CA ILE A 88 13.58 -5.61 8.99
C ILE A 88 14.10 -4.16 8.97
N CYS A 89 13.52 -3.30 8.13
CA CYS A 89 13.89 -1.88 8.08
C CYS A 89 13.53 -1.16 9.37
N CYS A 90 12.40 -1.52 9.99
CA CYS A 90 11.97 -0.98 11.27
C CYS A 90 12.98 -1.29 12.38
N VAL A 91 13.38 -2.56 12.53
CA VAL A 91 14.37 -3.01 13.52
C VAL A 91 15.71 -2.30 13.32
N LYS A 92 16.09 -2.04 12.07
CA LYS A 92 17.32 -1.30 11.73
C LYS A 92 17.20 0.22 11.93
N GLY A 93 16.01 0.74 12.24
CA GLY A 93 15.77 2.18 12.41
C GLY A 93 15.78 2.97 11.09
N LEU A 94 15.56 2.31 9.95
CA LEU A 94 15.63 2.90 8.61
C LEU A 94 14.25 3.46 8.20
N ALA A 95 13.99 4.73 8.52
CA ALA A 95 12.66 5.34 8.34
C ALA A 95 12.24 5.43 6.86
N ASN A 96 13.12 5.89 5.98
CA ASN A 96 12.80 6.08 4.56
C ASN A 96 12.53 4.74 3.87
N GLU A 97 13.34 3.73 4.16
CA GLU A 97 13.17 2.39 3.63
C GLU A 97 11.86 1.77 4.14
N THR A 98 11.55 1.92 5.43
CA THR A 98 10.28 1.49 6.01
C THR A 98 9.09 2.13 5.29
N LEU A 99 9.13 3.46 5.09
CA LEU A 99 8.10 4.19 4.37
C LEU A 99 7.91 3.69 2.93
N ASN A 100 9.00 3.45 2.21
CA ASN A 100 8.93 2.94 0.84
C ASN A 100 8.36 1.52 0.79
N CYS A 101 8.69 0.65 1.75
CA CYS A 101 8.11 -0.69 1.85
C CYS A 101 6.60 -0.63 2.10
N LEU A 102 6.17 0.21 3.04
CA LEU A 102 4.74 0.44 3.32
C LEU A 102 4.03 1.05 2.10
N GLY A 103 4.71 1.91 1.35
CA GLY A 103 4.24 2.42 0.06
C GLY A 103 3.97 1.31 -0.94
N ILE A 104 4.90 0.35 -1.11
CA ILE A 104 4.69 -0.82 -1.98
C ILE A 104 3.54 -1.69 -1.47
N VAL A 105 3.43 -1.91 -0.16
CA VAL A 105 2.27 -2.62 0.44
C VAL A 105 0.95 -1.92 0.08
N GLN A 106 0.90 -0.59 0.15
CA GLN A 106 -0.26 0.19 -0.26
C GLN A 106 -0.53 0.06 -1.76
N MET A 107 0.50 0.16 -2.61
CA MET A 107 0.38 0.00 -4.06
C MET A 107 -0.21 -1.35 -4.45
N ILE A 108 0.20 -2.43 -3.76
CA ILE A 108 -0.33 -3.79 -3.99
C ILE A 108 -1.79 -3.90 -3.55
N ASN A 109 -2.15 -3.37 -2.38
CA ASN A 109 -3.54 -3.47 -1.92
C ASN A 109 -4.50 -2.61 -2.76
N PHE A 110 -4.07 -1.43 -3.19
CA PHE A 110 -4.88 -0.51 -3.99
C PHE A 110 -4.83 -0.80 -5.48
N GLY A 111 -3.80 -1.46 -5.99
CA GLY A 111 -3.59 -1.62 -7.43
C GLY A 111 -3.31 -0.31 -8.14
N LEU A 112 -2.65 0.62 -7.45
CA LEU A 112 -2.32 1.95 -7.96
C LEU A 112 -0.88 2.30 -7.60
N TRP A 113 -0.30 3.25 -8.32
CA TRP A 113 0.97 3.85 -7.92
C TRP A 113 0.84 4.69 -6.65
N ASN A 114 1.94 4.86 -5.92
CA ASN A 114 1.97 5.65 -4.67
C ASN A 114 1.63 7.14 -4.86
N ASP A 115 1.81 7.67 -6.07
CA ASP A 115 1.50 9.03 -6.47
C ASP A 115 0.13 9.15 -7.17
N SER A 116 -0.59 8.04 -7.32
CA SER A 116 -1.95 8.05 -7.87
C SER A 116 -2.97 8.47 -6.82
N ASN A 117 -4.11 9.02 -7.28
CA ASN A 117 -5.20 9.33 -6.37
C ASN A 117 -5.83 8.02 -5.82
N PRO A 118 -5.87 7.82 -4.49
CA PRO A 118 -6.35 6.58 -3.89
C PRO A 118 -7.83 6.29 -4.15
N LEU A 119 -8.62 7.27 -4.60
CA LEU A 119 -10.04 7.05 -4.90
C LEU A 119 -10.28 6.46 -6.29
N LEU A 120 -9.28 6.46 -7.18
CA LEU A 120 -9.36 5.73 -8.45
C LEU A 120 -9.58 4.23 -8.25
N VAL A 121 -9.26 3.69 -7.07
CA VAL A 121 -9.53 2.29 -6.72
C VAL A 121 -11.04 1.99 -6.69
N LEU A 122 -11.86 2.99 -6.38
CA LEU A 122 -13.30 2.81 -6.19
C LEU A 122 -14.12 3.10 -7.44
N THR A 123 -13.59 3.87 -8.37
CA THR A 123 -14.30 4.34 -9.56
C THR A 123 -13.55 3.89 -10.82
N ASN A 124 -14.20 3.05 -11.64
CA ASN A 124 -13.68 2.71 -12.98
C ASN A 124 -13.73 3.90 -13.95
N GLU A 125 -14.37 5.00 -13.55
CA GLU A 125 -14.51 6.24 -14.31
C GLU A 125 -13.67 7.34 -13.66
N ALA A 126 -13.20 8.29 -14.47
CA ALA A 126 -12.48 9.48 -14.01
C ALA A 126 -13.45 10.39 -13.23
N PHE A 127 -13.64 10.10 -11.95
CA PHE A 127 -14.36 10.99 -11.06
C PHE A 127 -13.57 12.30 -10.92
N ASP A 128 -14.21 13.45 -11.14
CA ASP A 128 -13.54 14.74 -11.03
C ASP A 128 -13.04 14.93 -9.58
N PHE A 129 -11.72 14.99 -9.46
CA PHE A 129 -10.98 15.07 -8.21
C PHE A 129 -11.36 16.28 -7.35
N LYS A 130 -11.95 17.32 -7.95
CA LYS A 130 -12.42 18.50 -7.23
C LYS A 130 -13.48 18.19 -6.17
N TYR A 131 -14.32 17.18 -6.42
CA TYR A 131 -15.44 16.84 -5.54
C TYR A 131 -15.08 15.80 -4.47
N ILE A 132 -13.90 15.19 -4.54
CA ILE A 132 -13.50 14.09 -3.66
C ILE A 132 -13.32 14.55 -2.21
N HIS A 133 -12.65 15.69 -2.01
CA HIS A 133 -12.54 16.30 -0.69
C HIS A 133 -13.92 16.70 -0.17
N GLU A 134 -14.82 17.13 -1.04
CA GLU A 134 -16.20 17.39 -0.63
C GLU A 134 -16.90 16.09 -0.23
N VAL A 135 -16.78 15.00 -0.99
CA VAL A 135 -17.42 13.70 -0.69
C VAL A 135 -16.91 13.11 0.62
N MET A 136 -15.59 13.12 0.87
CA MET A 136 -15.01 12.49 2.05
C MET A 136 -15.23 13.28 3.34
N PHE A 137 -15.37 14.61 3.26
CA PHE A 137 -15.46 15.50 4.42
C PHE A 137 -16.82 16.18 4.59
N THR A 138 -17.73 16.06 3.62
CA THR A 138 -19.06 16.70 3.71
C THR A 138 -19.93 16.04 4.78
N LYS A 139 -20.61 16.89 5.54
CA LYS A 139 -21.68 16.50 6.47
C LYS A 139 -23.05 16.42 5.78
N GLN A 140 -23.16 16.87 4.53
CA GLN A 140 -24.40 16.83 3.78
C GLN A 140 -24.73 15.40 3.33
N ARG A 141 -26.02 15.17 3.02
CA ARG A 141 -26.49 13.88 2.52
C ARG A 141 -25.97 13.66 1.10
N LEU A 142 -25.17 12.62 0.92
CA LEU A 142 -24.64 12.22 -0.38
C LEU A 142 -25.63 11.33 -1.14
N PRO A 143 -25.62 11.36 -2.48
CA PRO A 143 -26.22 10.33 -3.31
C PRO A 143 -25.75 8.93 -2.89
N LYS A 144 -26.60 7.91 -3.08
CA LYS A 144 -26.35 6.54 -2.60
C LYS A 144 -24.97 6.01 -2.98
N ILE A 145 -24.59 6.17 -4.25
CA ILE A 145 -23.30 5.72 -4.79
C ILE A 145 -22.13 6.38 -4.03
N LEU A 146 -22.14 7.70 -3.88
CA LEU A 146 -21.07 8.43 -3.18
C LEU A 146 -21.01 8.09 -1.69
N ASN A 147 -22.16 7.80 -1.09
CA ASN A 147 -22.21 7.36 0.30
C ASN A 147 -21.59 5.95 0.47
N GLU A 148 -21.87 5.02 -0.45
CA GLU A 148 -21.23 3.70 -0.47
C GLU A 148 -19.72 3.81 -0.66
N LEU A 149 -19.26 4.70 -1.56
CA LEU A 149 -17.84 4.95 -1.75
C LEU A 149 -17.17 5.51 -0.49
N ARG A 150 -17.78 6.53 0.15
CA ARG A 150 -17.28 7.10 1.40
C ARG A 150 -17.20 6.04 2.50
N ASN A 151 -18.18 5.14 2.58
CA ASN A 151 -18.21 4.09 3.59
C ASN A 151 -17.11 3.04 3.43
N ASN A 152 -16.50 2.93 2.24
CA ASN A 152 -15.38 2.03 2.00
C ASN A 152 -14.07 2.51 2.65
N PHE A 153 -13.94 3.78 3.02
CA PHE A 153 -12.72 4.32 3.63
C PHE A 153 -12.99 4.93 5.01
N CYS A 154 -12.32 4.43 6.03
CA CYS A 154 -12.32 5.05 7.34
C CYS A 154 -11.33 6.23 7.35
N LEU A 155 -11.86 7.45 7.50
CA LEU A 155 -11.05 8.63 7.64
C LEU A 155 -10.96 9.04 9.11
N TYR A 156 -9.74 9.22 9.60
CA TYR A 156 -9.48 9.71 10.96
C TYR A 156 -8.79 11.06 10.91
N LYS A 157 -9.17 11.93 11.84
CA LYS A 157 -8.49 13.18 12.11
C LYS A 157 -7.68 13.04 13.39
N LYS A 158 -6.41 13.44 13.30
CA LYS A 158 -5.55 13.64 14.47
C LYS A 158 -6.10 14.77 15.33
N THR A 159 -6.47 14.46 16.57
CA THR A 159 -6.91 15.44 17.56
C THR A 159 -5.73 15.90 18.41
N GLN A 160 -5.01 14.96 19.01
CA GLN A 160 -3.89 15.25 19.91
C GLN A 160 -2.73 14.27 19.72
N ILE A 161 -1.52 14.78 19.97
CA ILE A 161 -0.33 13.97 20.21
C ILE A 161 0.17 14.37 21.58
N LEU A 162 0.18 13.41 22.50
CA LEU A 162 0.62 13.60 23.86
C LEU A 162 1.86 12.75 24.10
N LEU A 163 2.83 13.31 24.79
CA LEU A 163 3.93 12.54 25.33
C LEU A 163 3.50 12.05 26.70
N ASP A 164 3.70 10.75 26.98
CA ASP A 164 3.43 10.24 28.32
C ASP A 164 4.28 10.97 29.38
N ARG A 165 3.82 11.00 30.63
CA ARG A 165 4.52 11.66 31.75
C ARG A 165 5.94 11.15 31.91
N THR A 166 6.16 9.86 31.65
CA THR A 166 7.48 9.22 31.70
C THR A 166 8.35 9.51 30.48
N ARG A 167 7.81 10.16 29.45
CA ARG A 167 8.43 10.40 28.13
C ARG A 167 8.84 9.12 27.41
N THR A 168 8.23 7.99 27.75
CA THR A 168 8.53 6.68 27.17
C THR A 168 7.55 6.23 26.10
N ALA A 169 6.42 6.92 25.95
CA ALA A 169 5.43 6.61 24.93
C ALA A 169 4.86 7.90 24.33
N ILE A 170 4.46 7.80 23.07
CA ILE A 170 3.63 8.79 22.41
C ILE A 170 2.21 8.25 22.38
N ARG A 171 1.28 9.00 22.96
CA ARG A 171 -0.14 8.78 22.83
C ARG A 171 -0.66 9.60 21.66
N ILE A 172 -1.35 8.95 20.74
CA ILE A 172 -1.99 9.60 19.60
C ILE A 172 -3.49 9.38 19.71
N GLU A 173 -4.23 10.47 19.67
CA GLU A 173 -5.69 10.45 19.69
C GLU A 173 -6.21 10.77 18.29
N LEU A 174 -7.11 9.90 17.84
CA LEU A 174 -7.73 9.96 16.53
C LEU A 174 -9.25 9.89 16.68
N GLU A 175 -9.92 10.85 16.07
CA GLU A 175 -11.38 10.90 15.96
C GLU A 175 -11.78 10.56 14.53
N LYS A 176 -12.73 9.64 14.37
CA LYS A 176 -13.24 9.31 13.04
C LYS A 176 -14.06 10.47 12.47
N VAL A 177 -13.77 10.80 11.21
CA VAL A 177 -14.45 11.84 10.44
C VAL A 177 -15.51 11.24 9.53
N SER A 178 -15.20 10.15 8.84
CA SER A 178 -16.10 9.52 7.88
C SER A 178 -15.75 8.04 7.64
N GLY A 179 -16.64 7.34 6.93
CA GLY A 179 -16.49 5.92 6.61
C GLY A 179 -17.28 4.99 7.53
N THR A 180 -17.31 3.71 7.18
CA THR A 180 -17.81 2.65 8.06
C THR A 180 -16.64 1.97 8.74
N THR A 181 -16.67 1.96 10.06
CA THR A 181 -15.65 1.32 10.90
C THR A 181 -15.59 -0.18 10.58
N GLY A 182 -14.38 -0.73 10.45
CA GLY A 182 -14.20 -2.14 10.06
C GLY A 182 -14.56 -2.44 8.59
N SER A 183 -14.60 -1.42 7.71
CA SER A 183 -14.74 -1.67 6.28
C SER A 183 -13.54 -2.48 5.74
N GLN A 184 -13.83 -3.49 4.92
CA GLN A 184 -12.83 -4.42 4.37
C GLN A 184 -12.66 -4.27 2.85
N ILE A 185 -13.47 -3.43 2.21
CA ILE A 185 -13.50 -3.24 0.76
C ILE A 185 -12.56 -2.10 0.40
N PHE A 186 -11.29 -2.40 0.13
CA PHE A 186 -10.31 -1.41 -0.35
C PHE A 186 -10.30 -1.32 -1.87
N ASN A 187 -10.30 -2.48 -2.53
CA ASN A 187 -10.21 -2.64 -3.96
C ASN A 187 -11.11 -3.81 -4.37
N LYS A 188 -12.09 -3.54 -5.26
CA LYS A 188 -13.00 -4.58 -5.76
C LYS A 188 -12.27 -5.67 -6.55
N ASN A 189 -11.09 -5.35 -7.09
CA ASN A 189 -10.28 -6.22 -7.93
C ASN A 189 -9.21 -7.01 -7.14
N TRP A 190 -9.17 -6.90 -5.80
CA TRP A 190 -8.21 -7.60 -4.95
C TRP A 190 -8.94 -8.48 -3.93
N GLU A 191 -8.71 -9.79 -4.01
CA GLU A 191 -9.45 -10.82 -3.25
C GLU A 191 -9.15 -10.86 -1.75
N ASN A 192 -8.23 -10.03 -1.23
CA ASN A 192 -7.88 -10.03 0.20
C ASN A 192 -8.89 -9.23 1.06
N GLN A 193 -10.17 -9.56 0.87
CA GLN A 193 -11.39 -8.92 1.40
C GLN A 193 -11.57 -9.07 2.92
N ASN A 194 -10.56 -9.52 3.67
CA ASN A 194 -10.67 -9.81 5.11
C ASN A 194 -9.68 -9.02 5.99
N THR A 195 -8.97 -8.04 5.43
CA THR A 195 -8.03 -7.25 6.22
C THR A 195 -8.74 -6.00 6.74
N MET A 196 -8.90 -5.84 8.05
CA MET A 196 -9.41 -4.56 8.58
C MET A 196 -8.45 -3.41 8.21
N GLN A 197 -9.00 -2.22 7.93
CA GLN A 197 -8.18 -1.04 7.67
C GLN A 197 -7.31 -0.77 8.90
N ALA A 198 -6.08 -0.34 8.66
CA ALA A 198 -5.17 -0.02 9.74
C ALA A 198 -4.32 1.19 9.40
N LEU A 199 -4.04 1.99 10.42
CA LEU A 199 -3.08 3.08 10.37
C LEU A 199 -1.73 2.56 10.85
N HIS A 200 -0.70 2.78 10.04
CA HIS A 200 0.68 2.57 10.45
C HIS A 200 1.20 3.87 11.06
N VAL A 201 1.56 3.82 12.34
CA VAL A 201 2.16 4.94 13.05
C VAL A 201 3.67 4.74 13.06
N LEU A 202 4.41 5.74 12.59
CA LEU A 202 5.87 5.75 12.58
C LEU A 202 6.36 6.95 13.38
N VAL A 203 7.28 6.72 14.33
CA VAL A 203 7.91 7.79 15.10
C VAL A 203 9.35 7.96 14.64
N VAL A 204 9.60 9.07 13.96
CA VAL A 204 10.88 9.36 13.32
C VAL A 204 11.53 10.57 13.98
N GLY A 205 12.82 10.48 14.27
CA GLY A 205 13.59 11.62 14.74
C GLY A 205 13.77 12.67 13.65
N ILE A 206 13.25 13.87 13.87
CA ILE A 206 13.30 14.96 12.89
C ILE A 206 14.75 15.28 12.45
N LYS A 207 15.69 15.29 13.39
CA LYS A 207 17.11 15.59 13.11
C LYS A 207 17.90 14.38 12.63
N SER A 208 17.62 13.20 13.19
CA SER A 208 18.39 11.98 12.92
C SER A 208 17.90 11.23 11.69
N GLY A 209 16.66 11.44 11.25
CA GLY A 209 15.99 10.60 10.25
C GLY A 209 15.77 9.15 10.69
N LYS A 210 16.12 8.81 11.93
CA LYS A 210 16.05 7.45 12.47
C LYS A 210 14.63 7.13 12.89
N LEU A 211 14.14 5.95 12.52
CA LEU A 211 12.91 5.40 13.08
C LEU A 211 13.19 4.90 14.50
N TYR A 212 12.45 5.41 15.48
CA TYR A 212 12.55 4.97 16.88
C TYR A 212 11.59 3.85 17.19
N CYS A 213 10.37 3.94 16.69
CA CYS A 213 9.34 2.95 16.90
C CYS A 213 8.25 3.04 15.83
N HIS A 214 7.51 1.96 15.69
CA HIS A 214 6.32 1.87 14.85
C HIS A 214 5.24 1.08 15.55
N ASP A 215 3.99 1.32 15.17
CA ASP A 215 2.85 0.53 15.60
C ASP A 215 1.79 0.45 14.49
N ARG A 216 0.93 -0.56 14.55
CA ARG A 216 -0.18 -0.76 13.63
C ARG A 216 -1.50 -0.74 14.39
N VAL A 217 -2.28 0.28 14.10
CA VAL A 217 -3.57 0.57 14.71
C VAL A 217 -4.69 0.09 13.80
N VAL A 218 -5.54 -0.82 14.26
CA VAL A 218 -6.70 -1.24 13.48
C VAL A 218 -7.83 -0.21 13.61
N CYS A 219 -8.48 0.12 12.50
CA CYS A 219 -9.59 1.07 12.40
C CYS A 219 -10.94 0.39 12.72
N ASP A 220 -11.09 -0.10 13.95
CA ASP A 220 -12.25 -0.85 14.44
C ASP A 220 -13.15 -0.08 15.42
N LYS A 221 -12.79 1.17 15.75
CA LYS A 221 -13.51 2.03 16.69
C LYS A 221 -13.74 3.44 16.13
N GLU A 222 -14.78 4.12 16.61
CA GLU A 222 -15.05 5.53 16.26
C GLU A 222 -13.97 6.48 16.78
N ASN A 223 -13.50 6.24 18.01
CA ASN A 223 -12.38 6.97 18.61
C ASN A 223 -11.28 5.98 18.94
N PHE A 224 -10.05 6.37 18.62
CA PHE A 224 -8.88 5.54 18.86
C PHE A 224 -7.85 6.28 19.69
N GLU A 225 -7.33 5.59 20.70
CA GLU A 225 -6.15 5.99 21.47
C GLU A 225 -5.04 4.97 21.21
N GLY A 226 -4.00 5.41 20.53
CA GLY A 226 -2.81 4.61 20.25
C GLY A 226 -1.68 4.95 21.19
N PHE A 227 -0.95 3.93 21.63
CA PHE A 227 0.27 4.11 22.40
C PHE A 227 1.44 3.53 21.63
N VAL A 228 2.33 4.40 21.17
CA VAL A 228 3.58 3.94 20.59
C VAL A 228 4.69 4.12 21.61
N SER A 229 5.23 3.00 22.11
CA SER A 229 6.39 3.04 23.02
C SER A 229 7.60 3.57 22.26
N LEU A 230 8.22 4.63 22.76
CA LEU A 230 9.47 5.22 22.27
C LEU A 230 10.69 4.33 22.57
N PHE A 231 10.53 3.43 23.53
CA PHE A 231 11.51 2.43 23.91
C PHE A 231 10.87 1.05 23.70
N SER A 232 11.08 0.43 22.55
CA SER A 232 11.04 -1.04 22.53
C SER A 232 12.38 -1.51 23.09
N ARG A 233 12.34 -2.40 24.10
CA ARG A 233 13.53 -3.11 24.59
C ARG A 233 14.22 -3.89 23.48
#